data_AF-A0A954XR84-F1
#
_entry.id   AF-A0A954XR84-F1
#
_cell.length_a   1.000
_cell.length_b   1.000
_cell.length_c   1.000
_cell.angle_alpha   90.00
_cell.angle_beta   90.00
_cell.angle_gamma   90.00
#
_symmetry.space_group_name_H-M   'P 1'
#
loop_
_entity.id
_entity.type
_entity.pdbx_description
1 polymer ?
#
loop_
_entity_poly.entity_id
_entity_poly.type
_entity_poly.pdbx_seq_one_letter_code
_entity_poly.pdbx_strand_id
1 'polypeptide(L)'
;MPLVLLAVFYVVAFWLLRTLAPLAESQPGGLLVLAQVLGGVAALFGPLAITATIDSWLDRRAVMKVALARCATLREEFVRLELHKNHYSLISLRDGVKQRHKFRVRFVLGTWSIREVEWL
;
A
#
# COMPACT_ATOMS: atom_id res chain seq x y z
N MET A 1 13.92 4.99 2.65
CA MET A 1 12.91 5.83 3.34
C MET A 1 11.85 5.07 4.13
N PRO A 2 11.25 3.96 3.67
CA PRO A 2 10.14 3.32 4.41
C PRO A 2 10.56 2.81 5.80
N LEU A 3 11.78 2.28 5.95
CA LEU A 3 12.31 1.82 7.25
C LEU A 3 12.45 2.94 8.29
N VAL A 4 12.83 4.14 7.88
CA VAL A 4 12.99 5.29 8.79
C VAL A 4 11.61 5.77 9.27
N LEU A 5 10.64 5.83 8.37
CA LEU A 5 9.26 6.16 8.73
C LEU A 5 8.65 5.10 9.66
N LEU A 6 8.91 3.81 9.41
CA LEU A 6 8.47 2.71 10.25
C LEU A 6 9.06 2.82 11.66
N ALA A 7 10.37 3.09 11.76
CA ALA A 7 11.07 3.26 13.03
C ALA A 7 10.53 4.46 13.83
N VAL A 8 10.33 5.61 13.19
CA VAL A 8 9.74 6.80 13.83
C VAL A 8 8.32 6.49 14.32
N PHE A 9 7.52 5.80 13.51
CA PHE A 9 6.15 5.46 13.88
C PHE A 9 6.09 4.49 15.07
N TYR A 10 6.97 3.48 15.13
CA TYR A 10 7.08 2.58 16.28
C TYR A 10 7.53 3.31 17.55
N VAL A 11 8.49 4.23 17.45
CA VAL A 11 8.93 5.04 18.60
C VAL A 11 7.78 5.91 19.12
N VAL A 12 7.02 6.55 18.23
CA VAL A 12 5.85 7.36 18.59
C VAL A 12 4.74 6.50 19.19
N ALA A 13 4.44 5.34 18.61
CA ALA A 13 3.41 4.42 19.12
C ALA A 13 3.77 3.85 20.50
N PHE A 14 5.02 3.47 20.72
CA PHE A 14 5.52 3.00 22.01
C PHE A 14 5.51 4.10 23.07
N TRP A 15 5.88 5.33 22.69
CA TRP A 15 5.83 6.48 23.58
C TRP A 15 4.38 6.82 23.97
N LEU A 16 3.45 6.83 23.01
CA LEU A 16 2.02 7.04 23.26
C LEU A 16 1.42 5.98 24.20
N LEU A 17 1.72 4.70 23.96
CA LEU A 17 1.30 3.61 24.85
C LEU A 17 1.81 3.81 26.28
N ARG A 18 3.09 4.17 26.43
CA ARG A 18 3.70 4.42 27.74
C ARG A 18 3.06 5.60 28.48
N THR A 19 2.64 6.64 27.77
CA THR A 19 2.01 7.83 28.38
C THR A 19 0.53 7.64 28.69
N LEU A 20 -0.21 6.90 27.85
CA LEU A 20 -1.66 6.72 27.98
C LEU A 20 -2.05 5.53 28.84
N ALA A 21 -1.16 4.55 29.01
CA ALA A 21 -1.36 3.38 29.84
C ALA A 21 -0.22 3.23 30.86
N PRO A 22 -0.15 4.07 31.92
CA PRO A 22 0.53 3.62 33.12
C PRO A 22 -0.16 2.30 33.54
N LEU A 23 0.62 1.25 33.79
CA LEU A 23 0.09 -0.02 34.28
C LEU A 23 -0.81 0.30 35.48
N ALA A 24 -2.12 0.20 35.28
CA ALA A 24 -3.09 0.47 36.32
C ALA A 24 -3.06 -0.73 37.25
N GLU A 25 -2.12 -0.75 38.19
CA GLU A 25 -1.93 -1.84 39.15
C GLU A 25 -3.12 -2.02 40.11
N SER A 26 -4.20 -1.22 39.99
CA SER A 26 -5.23 -1.17 41.03
C SER A 26 -6.66 -0.84 40.56
N GLN A 27 -7.16 -1.30 39.40
CA GLN A 27 -8.58 -1.11 39.04
C GLN A 27 -9.30 -2.40 38.59
N PRO A 28 -10.44 -2.76 39.22
CA PRO A 28 -11.23 -3.93 38.85
C PRO A 28 -12.14 -3.55 37.67
N GLY A 29 -11.59 -3.55 36.46
CA GLY A 29 -12.34 -3.21 35.26
C GLY A 29 -11.80 -3.93 34.04
N GLY A 30 -12.32 -5.13 33.75
CA GLY A 30 -11.90 -5.94 32.59
C GLY A 30 -11.98 -5.21 31.25
N LEU A 31 -12.82 -4.18 31.14
CA LEU A 31 -12.97 -3.36 29.93
C LEU A 31 -11.77 -2.44 29.66
N LEU A 32 -11.16 -1.87 30.71
CA LEU A 32 -9.97 -1.00 30.60
C LEU A 32 -8.73 -1.83 30.23
N VAL A 33 -8.59 -3.01 30.83
CA VAL A 33 -7.53 -3.96 30.48
C VAL A 33 -7.67 -4.43 29.02
N LEU A 34 -8.91 -4.73 28.58
CA LEU A 34 -9.18 -5.07 27.18
C LEU A 34 -8.82 -3.93 26.23
N ALA A 35 -9.16 -2.69 26.55
CA ALA A 35 -8.82 -1.52 25.75
C ALA A 35 -7.30 -1.28 25.66
N GLN A 36 -6.55 -1.54 26.74
CA GLN A 36 -5.09 -1.45 26.75
C GLN A 36 -4.43 -2.55 25.91
N VAL A 37 -4.93 -3.79 25.99
CA VAL A 37 -4.45 -4.91 25.17
C VAL A 37 -4.73 -4.64 23.69
N LEU A 38 -5.95 -4.22 23.35
CA LEU A 38 -6.32 -3.86 21.99
C LEU A 38 -5.52 -2.65 21.48
N GLY A 39 -5.29 -1.65 22.34
CA GLY A 39 -4.42 -0.50 22.04
C GLY A 39 -2.98 -0.93 21.79
N GLY A 40 -2.45 -1.86 22.58
CA GLY A 40 -1.12 -2.44 22.40
C GLY A 40 -0.99 -3.21 21.09
N VAL A 41 -1.97 -4.06 20.76
CA VAL A 41 -2.03 -4.79 19.48
C VAL A 41 -2.14 -3.79 18.31
N ALA A 42 -3.01 -2.79 18.40
CA ALA A 42 -3.16 -1.78 17.37
C ALA A 42 -1.89 -0.94 17.18
N ALA A 43 -1.16 -0.62 18.24
CA ALA A 43 0.13 0.06 18.14
C ALA A 43 1.23 -0.81 17.50
N LEU A 44 1.16 -2.13 17.70
CA LEU A 44 2.16 -3.06 17.15
C LEU A 44 1.89 -3.41 15.69
N PHE A 45 0.63 -3.58 15.29
CA PHE A 45 0.23 -4.01 13.94
C PHE A 45 -0.37 -2.90 13.07
N GLY A 46 -0.91 -1.86 13.69
CA GLY A 46 -1.46 -0.70 12.97
C GLY A 46 -0.45 -0.03 12.05
N PRO A 47 0.81 0.24 12.47
CA PRO A 47 1.82 0.82 11.60
C PRO A 47 2.08 -0.05 10.37
N LEU A 48 2.21 -1.37 10.56
CA LEU A 48 2.39 -2.33 9.46
C LEU A 48 1.23 -2.31 8.47
N ALA A 49 0.00 -2.33 8.98
CA ALA A 49 -1.20 -2.26 8.15
C ALA A 49 -1.25 -0.94 7.37
N ILE A 50 -1.01 0.20 8.03
CA ILE A 50 -0.98 1.53 7.40
C ILE A 50 0.08 1.54 6.29
N THR A 51 1.31 1.09 6.57
CA THR A 51 2.39 1.10 5.57
C THR A 51 2.10 0.19 4.40
N ALA A 52 1.56 -1.01 4.63
CA ALA A 52 1.14 -1.91 3.56
C ALA A 52 0.04 -1.30 2.67
N THR A 53 -0.89 -0.56 3.29
CA THR A 53 -1.97 0.14 2.57
C THR A 53 -1.43 1.28 1.73
N ILE A 54 -0.50 2.08 2.28
CA ILE A 54 0.17 3.17 1.56
C ILE A 54 0.99 2.61 0.40
N ASP A 55 1.76 1.55 0.63
CA ASP A 55 2.58 0.90 -0.40
C ASP A 55 1.71 0.42 -1.57
N SER A 56 0.66 -0.34 -1.28
CA SER A 56 -0.28 -0.82 -2.30
C SER A 56 -0.93 0.32 -3.08
N TRP A 57 -1.28 1.42 -2.40
CA TRP A 57 -1.87 2.59 -3.06
C TRP A 57 -0.87 3.29 -3.98
N LEU A 58 0.36 3.50 -3.53
CA LEU A 58 1.42 4.15 -4.31
C LEU A 58 1.83 3.31 -5.52
N ASP A 59 1.98 1.99 -5.35
CA ASP A 59 2.25 1.05 -6.43
C ASP A 59 1.16 1.11 -7.50
N ARG A 60 -0.11 1.01 -7.09
CA ARG A 60 -1.25 1.10 -8.01
C ARG A 60 -1.24 2.42 -8.78
N ARG A 61 -0.89 3.53 -8.12
CA ARG A 61 -0.83 4.85 -8.74
C ARG A 61 0.32 4.95 -9.75
N ALA A 62 1.48 4.37 -9.45
CA ALA A 62 2.62 4.31 -10.37
C ALA A 62 2.29 3.48 -11.61
N VAL A 63 1.71 2.29 -11.44
CA VAL A 63 1.32 1.41 -12.55
C VAL A 63 0.22 2.04 -13.41
N MET A 64 -0.75 2.73 -12.78
CA MET A 64 -1.80 3.45 -13.50
C MET A 64 -1.23 4.51 -14.45
N LYS A 65 -0.18 5.23 -14.05
CA LYS A 65 0.49 6.20 -14.94
C LYS A 65 1.07 5.54 -16.18
N VAL A 66 1.70 4.36 -16.02
CA VAL A 66 2.23 3.58 -17.15
C VAL A 66 1.11 3.15 -18.09
N ALA A 67 0.01 2.64 -17.53
CA ALA A 67 -1.16 2.22 -18.30
C ALA A 67 -1.76 3.37 -19.12
N LEU A 68 -1.98 4.53 -18.49
CA LEU A 68 -2.50 5.73 -19.15
C LEU A 68 -1.55 6.25 -20.22
N ALA A 69 -0.24 6.27 -19.95
CA ALA A 69 0.77 6.66 -20.93
C ALA A 69 0.78 5.72 -22.16
N ARG A 70 0.59 4.42 -21.94
CA ARG A 70 0.47 3.45 -23.04
C ARG A 70 -0.78 3.69 -23.88
N CYS A 71 -1.93 3.87 -23.23
CA CYS A 71 -3.18 4.21 -23.91
C CYS A 71 -3.04 5.48 -24.76
N ALA A 72 -2.43 6.53 -24.21
CA ALA A 72 -2.16 7.77 -24.94
C ALA A 72 -1.24 7.55 -26.15
N THR A 73 -0.22 6.70 -26.00
CA THR A 73 0.72 6.36 -27.09
C THR A 73 0.04 5.60 -28.21
N LEU A 74 -0.86 4.67 -27.88
CA LEU A 74 -1.57 3.84 -28.84
C LEU A 74 -2.88 4.48 -29.36
N ARG A 75 -3.25 5.65 -28.83
CA ARG A 75 -4.55 6.31 -29.06
C ARG A 75 -5.74 5.40 -28.72
N GLU A 76 -5.63 4.70 -27.61
CA GLU A 76 -6.67 3.81 -27.10
C GLU A 76 -7.31 4.43 -25.86
N GLU A 77 -8.60 4.17 -25.66
CA GLU A 77 -9.31 4.59 -24.45
C GLU A 77 -9.01 3.62 -23.32
N PHE A 78 -8.65 4.15 -22.15
CA PHE A 78 -8.44 3.34 -20.95
C PHE A 78 -9.79 2.83 -20.41
N VAL A 79 -9.91 1.52 -20.19
CA VAL A 79 -11.09 0.92 -19.56
C VAL A 79 -10.80 0.54 -18.12
N ARG A 80 -9.84 -0.37 -17.91
CA ARG A 80 -9.45 -0.84 -16.58
C ARG A 80 -8.07 -1.45 -16.55
N LEU A 81 -7.51 -1.50 -15.34
CA LEU A 81 -6.25 -2.16 -15.03
C LEU A 81 -6.52 -3.31 -14.04
N GLU A 82 -6.11 -4.51 -14.39
CA GLU A 82 -6.20 -5.69 -13.53
C GLU A 82 -4.82 -6.15 -13.08
N LEU A 83 -4.67 -6.45 -11.79
CA LEU A 83 -3.48 -7.08 -11.25
C LEU A 83 -3.70 -8.61 -11.20
N HIS A 84 -2.78 -9.36 -11.81
CA HIS A 84 -2.67 -10.81 -11.65
C HIS A 84 -1.39 -11.15 -10.89
N LYS A 85 -1.22 -12.43 -10.50
CA LYS A 85 -0.10 -12.90 -9.65
C LYS A 85 1.25 -12.26 -9.98
N ASN A 86 1.64 -12.22 -11.26
CA ASN A 86 2.97 -11.77 -11.69
C ASN A 86 2.94 -10.71 -12.81
N HIS A 87 1.78 -10.17 -13.17
CA HIS A 87 1.67 -9.19 -14.27
C HIS A 87 0.40 -8.35 -14.15
N TYR A 88 0.41 -7.20 -14.82
CA TYR A 88 -0.76 -6.35 -15.00
C TYR A 88 -1.38 -6.59 -16.38
N SER A 89 -2.70 -6.54 -16.44
CA SER A 89 -3.45 -6.49 -17.70
C SER A 89 -4.10 -5.12 -17.82
N LEU A 90 -3.68 -4.37 -18.82
CA LEU A 90 -4.35 -3.16 -19.29
C LEU A 90 -5.45 -3.58 -20.28
N ILE A 91 -6.68 -3.22 -19.97
CA ILE A 91 -7.81 -3.34 -20.89
C ILE A 91 -8.12 -1.95 -21.43
N SER A 92 -8.09 -1.83 -22.75
CA SER A 92 -8.33 -0.60 -23.48
C SER A 92 -9.32 -0.82 -24.62
N LEU A 93 -9.83 0.26 -25.21
CA LEU A 93 -10.68 0.23 -26.39
C LEU A 93 -9.98 0.94 -27.54
N ARG A 94 -9.95 0.29 -28.70
CA ARG A 94 -9.50 0.86 -29.96
C ARG A 94 -10.58 0.66 -30.99
N ASP A 95 -11.13 1.75 -31.52
CA ASP A 95 -12.21 1.72 -32.53
C ASP A 95 -13.41 0.85 -32.08
N GLY A 96 -13.75 0.91 -30.79
CA GLY A 96 -14.82 0.11 -30.18
C GLY A 96 -14.47 -1.36 -29.89
N VAL A 97 -13.28 -1.83 -30.28
CA VAL A 97 -12.80 -3.19 -30.02
C VAL A 97 -11.96 -3.21 -28.75
N LYS A 98 -12.27 -4.14 -27.84
CA LYS A 98 -11.50 -4.33 -26.61
C LYS A 98 -10.13 -4.91 -26.93
N GLN A 99 -9.08 -4.22 -26.49
CA GLN A 99 -7.69 -4.65 -26.54
C GLN A 99 -7.22 -5.03 -25.14
N ARG A 100 -6.31 -5.99 -25.06
CA ARG A 100 -5.69 -6.42 -23.82
C ARG A 100 -4.19 -6.42 -23.97
N HIS A 101 -3.52 -5.58 -23.20
CA HIS A 101 -2.06 -5.48 -23.14
C HIS A 101 -1.57 -5.99 -21.80
N LYS A 102 -0.64 -6.94 -21.81
CA LYS A 102 -0.05 -7.49 -20.59
C LYS A 102 1.32 -6.86 -20.37
N PHE A 103 1.65 -6.54 -19.13
CA PHE A 103 2.96 -6.01 -18.82
C PHE A 103 3.38 -6.31 -17.39
N ARG A 104 4.68 -6.31 -17.17
CA ARG A 104 5.32 -6.43 -15.86
C ARG A 104 6.06 -5.15 -15.56
N VAL A 105 6.15 -4.86 -14.27
CA VAL A 105 6.78 -3.65 -13.77
C VAL A 105 7.83 -4.06 -12.75
N ARG A 106 9.05 -3.58 -12.92
CA ARG A 106 10.12 -3.74 -11.93
C ARG A 106 10.33 -2.40 -11.24
N PHE A 107 10.18 -2.38 -9.92
CA PHE A 107 10.41 -1.18 -9.12
C PHE A 107 11.88 -1.06 -8.74
N VAL A 108 12.35 0.17 -8.55
CA VAL A 108 13.65 0.44 -7.92
C VAL A 108 13.52 0.08 -6.44
N LEU A 109 14.43 -0.77 -5.95
CA LEU A 109 14.40 -1.30 -4.59
C LEU A 109 14.25 -0.18 -3.55
N GLY A 110 13.25 -0.31 -2.67
CA GLY A 110 12.99 0.64 -1.58
C GLY A 110 12.32 1.95 -2.01
N THR A 111 11.81 2.03 -3.23
CA THR A 111 11.05 3.18 -3.77
C THR A 111 9.86 2.71 -4.60
N TRP A 112 8.88 3.61 -4.80
CA TRP A 112 7.75 3.39 -5.72
C TRP A 112 8.07 3.84 -7.16
N SER A 113 9.34 4.03 -7.48
CA SER A 113 9.77 4.40 -8.82
C SER A 113 9.89 3.15 -9.69
N ILE A 114 9.36 3.23 -10.90
CA ILE A 114 9.41 2.13 -11.87
C ILE A 114 10.76 2.18 -12.58
N ARG A 115 11.55 1.12 -12.43
CA ARG A 115 12.84 0.95 -13.11
C ARG A 115 12.64 0.53 -14.56
N GLU A 116 11.74 -0.41 -14.80
CA GLU A 116 11.55 -1.05 -16.10
C GLU A 116 10.09 -1.51 -16.26
N VAL A 117 9.57 -1.38 -17.47
CA VAL A 117 8.27 -1.92 -17.89
C VAL A 117 8.51 -2.91 -19.03
N GLU A 118 8.18 -4.17 -18.79
CA GLU A 118 8.30 -5.26 -19.76
C GLU A 118 6.90 -5.56 -20.31
N TRP A 119 6.66 -5.26 -21.58
CA TRP A 119 5.40 -5.60 -22.28
C TRP A 119 5.48 -7.04 -22.79
N LEU A 120 4.44 -7.83 -22.51
CA LEU A 120 4.35 -9.27 -22.82
C LEU A 120 3.52 -9.54 -24.06
#